data_AF-A0A815EEH2-F1
#
_entry.id   AF-A0A815EEH2-F1
#
_cell.length_a   1.000
_cell.length_b   1.000
_cell.length_c   1.000
_cell.angle_alpha   90.00
_cell.angle_beta   90.00
_cell.angle_gamma   90.00
#
_symmetry.space_group_name_H-M   'P 1'
#
loop_
_entity.id
_entity.type
_entity.pdbx_description
1 polymer ?
#
loop_
_entity_poly.entity_id
_entity_poly.type
_entity_poly.pdbx_seq_one_letter_code
_entity_poly.pdbx_strand_id
1 'polypeptide(L)'
;MFQLLRRFVSLPKQSIRSFHSFDEITPGKYISTHLQNGIGSRYVCQLQRLTIQVCKEFRTSYGTREWIANDLTAFARQHPYVVIYVQPRRHRAPNLIGEYLSGDRQWIPLSNCDRQHVNWWIHSLLTQQGDPQWRLLKKMHTDSPSTQGIWTPFTNKPTDRTLRTYPDNDLTEMEFPQVTATQQIQELFEQQKAR
;
A
#
# COMPACT_ATOMS: atom_id res chain seq x y z
N MET A 1 -32.25 27.19 -59.06
CA MET A 1 -32.09 25.75 -59.37
C MET A 1 -30.89 25.24 -58.57
N PHE A 2 -31.18 24.56 -57.46
CA PHE A 2 -30.33 23.79 -56.53
C PHE A 2 -28.80 23.99 -56.50
N GLN A 3 -28.30 24.69 -55.46
CA GLN A 3 -26.95 24.47 -54.93
C GLN A 3 -27.05 23.50 -53.74
N LEU A 4 -26.57 22.28 -53.94
CA LEU A 4 -26.47 21.21 -52.94
C LEU A 4 -25.33 21.51 -51.96
N LEU A 5 -25.66 22.06 -50.79
CA LEU A 5 -24.76 22.08 -49.63
C LEU A 5 -24.60 20.65 -49.08
N ARG A 6 -23.50 19.98 -49.41
CA ARG A 6 -23.06 18.76 -48.72
C ARG A 6 -22.62 19.14 -47.30
N ARG A 7 -23.49 18.90 -46.31
CA ARG A 7 -23.07 18.81 -44.91
C ARG A 7 -22.09 17.65 -44.78
N PHE A 8 -20.80 17.95 -44.67
CA PHE A 8 -19.82 17.01 -44.14
C PHE A 8 -20.18 16.75 -42.67
N VAL A 9 -20.82 15.62 -42.39
CA VAL A 9 -20.92 15.09 -41.03
C VAL A 9 -19.52 14.65 -40.65
N SER A 10 -18.81 15.49 -39.89
CA SER A 10 -17.59 15.04 -39.22
C SER A 10 -18.00 13.97 -38.23
N LEU A 11 -17.69 12.71 -38.53
CA LEU A 11 -17.71 11.65 -37.53
C LEU A 11 -16.88 12.15 -36.34
N PRO A 12 -17.40 12.09 -35.09
CA PRO A 12 -16.57 12.41 -33.95
C PRO A 12 -15.37 11.47 -34.03
N LYS A 13 -14.16 12.04 -34.13
CA LYS A 13 -12.93 11.29 -33.90
C LYS A 13 -13.14 10.60 -32.55
N GLN A 14 -13.40 9.29 -32.57
CA GLN A 14 -13.37 8.50 -31.35
C GLN A 14 -11.94 8.66 -30.85
N SER A 15 -11.77 9.55 -29.87
CA SER A 15 -10.50 9.74 -29.20
C SER A 15 -10.06 8.34 -28.78
N ILE A 16 -8.91 7.92 -29.30
CA ILE A 16 -8.17 6.74 -28.87
C ILE A 16 -8.37 6.66 -27.37
N ARG A 17 -9.08 5.61 -26.91
CA ARG A 17 -9.34 5.39 -25.48
C ARG A 17 -8.03 5.63 -24.78
N SER A 18 -7.98 6.65 -23.92
CA SER A 18 -6.86 6.84 -23.01
C SER A 18 -6.52 5.47 -22.47
N PHE A 19 -5.28 5.03 -22.65
CA PHE A 19 -4.75 3.90 -21.91
C PHE A 19 -4.94 4.29 -20.44
N HIS A 20 -6.04 3.87 -19.83
CA HIS A 20 -6.21 3.96 -18.40
C HIS A 20 -4.99 3.28 -17.83
N SER A 21 -4.20 4.02 -17.08
CA SER A 21 -3.00 3.48 -16.45
C SER A 21 -3.42 2.21 -15.68
N PHE A 22 -2.60 1.15 -15.71
CA PHE A 22 -2.92 -0.12 -15.02
C PHE A 22 -3.30 0.10 -13.53
N ASP A 23 -2.86 1.22 -12.96
CA ASP A 23 -3.15 1.68 -11.61
C ASP A 23 -4.62 2.10 -11.38
N GLU A 24 -5.34 2.56 -12.41
CA GLU A 24 -6.75 2.96 -12.31
C GLU A 24 -7.71 1.77 -12.31
N ILE A 25 -7.32 0.65 -12.94
CA ILE A 25 -8.17 -0.53 -13.13
C ILE A 25 -7.97 -1.55 -12.00
N THR A 26 -6.78 -1.60 -11.41
CA THR A 26 -6.46 -2.57 -10.36
C THR A 26 -6.87 -2.08 -8.97
N PRO A 27 -7.59 -2.91 -8.17
CA PRO A 27 -7.95 -2.54 -6.81
C PRO A 27 -6.69 -2.34 -5.96
N GLY A 28 -6.66 -1.22 -5.24
CA GLY A 28 -5.60 -0.91 -4.28
C GLY A 28 -6.01 -1.23 -2.84
N LYS A 29 -5.03 -1.53 -1.99
CA LYS A 29 -5.21 -1.75 -0.55
C LYS A 29 -4.23 -0.87 0.24
N TYR A 30 -4.60 -0.44 1.43
CA TYR A 30 -3.65 0.12 2.39
C TYR A 30 -2.92 -1.01 3.13
N ILE A 31 -1.66 -0.79 3.50
CA ILE A 31 -0.92 -1.79 4.27
C ILE A 31 -1.59 -2.01 5.64
N SER A 32 -1.85 -3.28 5.98
CA SER A 32 -2.45 -3.68 7.26
C SER A 32 -1.97 -5.06 7.67
N THR A 33 -1.90 -5.31 8.97
CA THR A 33 -1.51 -6.62 9.53
C THR A 33 -2.72 -7.35 10.10
N HIS A 34 -2.79 -8.66 9.91
CA HIS A 34 -3.82 -9.49 10.53
C HIS A 34 -3.60 -9.57 12.04
N LEU A 35 -4.65 -9.31 12.83
CA LEU A 35 -4.64 -9.38 14.28
C LEU A 35 -3.51 -8.57 14.95
N GLN A 36 -3.02 -7.50 14.29
CA GLN A 36 -1.91 -6.69 14.79
C GLN A 36 -0.66 -7.52 15.15
N ASN A 37 -0.38 -8.55 14.34
CA ASN A 37 0.76 -9.45 14.55
C ASN A 37 2.07 -8.65 14.69
N GLY A 38 2.83 -8.92 15.76
CA GLY A 38 4.10 -8.24 16.07
C GLY A 38 4.01 -7.03 17.00
N ILE A 39 2.81 -6.54 17.36
CA ILE A 39 2.66 -5.48 18.39
C ILE A 39 2.71 -6.05 19.81
N GLY A 40 2.13 -7.24 20.02
CA GLY A 40 2.18 -7.97 21.29
C GLY A 40 3.52 -8.69 21.51
N SER A 41 3.62 -9.46 22.60
CA SER A 41 4.85 -10.21 22.94
C SER A 41 5.14 -11.41 22.03
N ARG A 42 4.22 -11.76 21.10
CA ARG A 42 4.34 -12.96 20.27
C ARG A 42 4.10 -12.66 18.79
N TYR A 43 4.90 -13.30 17.96
CA TYR A 43 4.65 -13.45 16.53
C TYR A 43 3.91 -14.77 16.27
N VAL A 44 2.90 -14.72 15.41
CA VAL A 44 2.16 -15.91 14.94
C VAL A 44 2.35 -16.04 13.43
N CYS A 45 2.86 -17.20 12.98
CA CYS A 45 2.93 -17.49 11.55
C CYS A 45 1.52 -17.60 10.97
N GLN A 46 1.28 -16.96 9.84
CA GLN A 46 -0.06 -16.89 9.23
C GLN A 46 -0.39 -18.12 8.39
N LEU A 47 0.61 -18.85 7.90
CA LEU A 47 0.41 -20.08 7.15
C LEU A 47 -0.02 -21.21 8.09
N GLN A 48 -1.20 -21.77 7.88
CA GLN A 48 -1.75 -22.84 8.72
C GLN A 48 -1.54 -24.22 8.10
N ARG A 49 -1.86 -24.34 6.80
CA ARG A 49 -1.77 -25.61 6.07
C ARG A 49 -1.04 -25.43 4.75
N LEU A 50 -0.20 -26.40 4.43
CA LEU A 50 0.51 -26.47 3.16
C LEU A 50 0.16 -27.79 2.48
N THR A 51 -0.52 -27.72 1.34
CA THR A 51 -0.89 -28.91 0.56
C THR A 51 -0.07 -28.99 -0.71
N ILE A 52 0.68 -30.08 -0.86
CA ILE A 52 1.52 -30.35 -2.02
C ILE A 52 0.80 -31.38 -2.89
N GLN A 53 0.32 -30.92 -4.04
CA GLN A 53 -0.25 -31.80 -5.06
C GLN A 53 0.85 -32.24 -6.01
N VAL A 54 1.10 -33.54 -6.13
CA VAL A 54 2.22 -34.07 -6.91
C VAL A 54 1.83 -35.33 -7.68
N CYS A 55 2.39 -35.55 -8.86
CA CYS A 55 2.21 -36.80 -9.62
C CYS A 55 3.41 -37.72 -9.43
N LYS A 56 3.20 -39.03 -9.40
CA LYS A 56 4.29 -40.02 -9.29
C LYS A 56 5.15 -40.07 -10.56
N GLU A 57 4.52 -40.01 -11.73
CA GLU A 57 5.15 -40.34 -13.02
C GLU A 57 5.43 -39.10 -13.89
N PHE A 58 4.67 -38.01 -13.68
CA PHE A 58 4.74 -36.87 -14.59
C PHE A 58 6.06 -36.09 -14.41
N ARG A 59 6.82 -35.93 -15.50
CA ARG A 59 8.17 -35.35 -15.48
C ARG A 59 8.22 -33.96 -14.83
N THR A 60 7.21 -33.12 -15.07
CA THR A 60 7.21 -31.73 -14.56
C THR A 60 7.16 -31.62 -13.04
N SER A 61 6.84 -32.72 -12.36
CA SER A 61 6.83 -32.83 -10.90
C SER A 61 8.12 -33.38 -10.28
N TYR A 62 9.17 -33.58 -11.09
CA TYR A 62 10.44 -34.15 -10.64
C TYR A 62 11.05 -33.38 -9.46
N GLY A 63 11.25 -32.06 -9.56
CA GLY A 63 11.86 -31.28 -8.48
C GLY A 63 11.01 -31.23 -7.21
N THR A 64 9.67 -31.24 -7.34
CA THR A 64 8.77 -31.36 -6.18
C THR A 64 8.91 -32.72 -5.50
N ARG A 65 9.01 -33.82 -6.27
CA ARG A 65 9.24 -35.16 -5.70
C ARG A 65 10.58 -35.26 -5.00
N GLU A 66 11.63 -34.67 -5.57
CA GLU A 66 12.96 -34.63 -4.98
C GLU A 66 12.95 -33.86 -3.65
N TRP A 67 12.26 -32.72 -3.59
CA TRP A 67 12.06 -31.97 -2.35
C TRP A 67 11.28 -32.78 -1.30
N ILE A 68 10.22 -33.48 -1.70
CA ILE A 68 9.45 -34.35 -0.80
C ILE A 68 10.31 -35.47 -0.23
N ALA A 69 11.17 -36.09 -1.05
CA ALA A 69 12.02 -37.19 -0.61
C ALA A 69 13.11 -36.74 0.37
N ASN A 70 13.73 -35.58 0.13
CA ASN A 70 14.92 -35.15 0.86
C ASN A 70 14.63 -34.15 2.00
N ASP A 71 13.77 -33.16 1.75
CA ASP A 71 13.68 -31.95 2.60
C ASP A 71 12.42 -31.92 3.48
N LEU A 72 11.34 -32.59 3.08
CA LEU A 72 10.03 -32.54 3.75
C LEU A 72 10.10 -32.85 5.25
N THR A 73 10.82 -33.90 5.62
CA THR A 73 10.92 -34.34 7.03
C THR A 73 11.66 -33.32 7.89
N ALA A 74 12.75 -32.74 7.35
CA ALA A 74 13.51 -31.70 8.03
C ALA A 74 12.68 -30.43 8.19
N PHE A 75 11.98 -30.03 7.12
CA PHE A 75 11.09 -28.88 7.11
C PHE A 75 9.95 -29.01 8.14
N ALA A 76 9.29 -30.17 8.22
CA ALA A 76 8.22 -30.41 9.17
C ALA A 76 8.70 -30.32 10.64
N ARG A 77 9.94 -30.72 10.92
CA ARG A 77 10.55 -30.58 12.25
C ARG A 77 10.88 -29.14 12.60
N GLN A 78 11.32 -28.35 11.61
CA GLN A 78 11.66 -26.93 11.79
C GLN A 78 10.41 -26.06 11.99
N HIS A 79 9.30 -26.42 11.33
CA HIS A 79 8.06 -25.64 11.34
C HIS A 79 6.89 -26.48 11.88
N PRO A 80 6.86 -26.81 13.19
CA PRO A 80 5.84 -27.68 13.78
C PRO A 80 4.43 -27.06 13.80
N TYR A 81 4.32 -25.75 13.57
CA TYR A 81 3.07 -25.00 13.54
C TYR A 81 2.32 -25.08 12.19
N VAL A 82 2.96 -25.58 11.13
CA VAL A 82 2.33 -25.75 9.82
C VAL A 82 2.00 -27.22 9.60
N VAL A 83 0.73 -27.50 9.25
CA VAL A 83 0.32 -28.85 8.89
C VAL A 83 0.54 -29.07 7.39
N ILE A 84 1.27 -30.13 7.05
CA ILE A 84 1.65 -30.44 5.67
C ILE A 84 0.89 -31.65 5.16
N TYR A 85 0.23 -31.50 4.02
CA TYR A 85 -0.46 -32.58 3.31
C TYR A 85 0.24 -32.87 1.99
N VAL A 86 0.48 -34.15 1.70
CA VAL A 86 0.96 -34.59 0.39
C VAL A 86 -0.17 -35.32 -0.30
N GLN A 87 -0.65 -34.74 -1.40
CA GLN A 87 -1.76 -35.27 -2.18
C GLN A 87 -1.26 -35.80 -3.53
N PRO A 88 -1.17 -37.11 -3.73
CA PRO A 88 -0.82 -37.67 -5.02
C PRO A 88 -1.95 -37.46 -6.04
N ARG A 89 -1.65 -36.83 -7.18
CA ARG A 89 -2.58 -36.61 -8.29
C ARG A 89 -2.02 -37.18 -9.59
N ARG A 90 -2.75 -38.08 -10.25
CA ARG A 90 -2.31 -38.71 -11.51
C ARG A 90 -2.43 -37.73 -12.68
N HIS A 91 -1.42 -37.74 -13.56
CA HIS A 91 -1.36 -36.97 -14.82
C HIS A 91 -1.69 -35.47 -14.68
N ARG A 92 -1.32 -34.85 -13.56
CA ARG A 92 -1.48 -33.41 -13.33
C ARG A 92 -0.13 -32.77 -13.00
N ALA A 93 0.02 -31.50 -13.39
CA ALA A 93 1.15 -30.68 -12.97
C ALA A 93 1.13 -30.52 -11.43
N PRO A 94 2.31 -30.40 -10.81
CA PRO A 94 2.39 -30.19 -9.37
C PRO A 94 1.90 -28.79 -9.00
N ASN A 95 1.16 -28.69 -7.90
CA ASN A 95 0.67 -27.42 -7.36
C ASN A 95 0.92 -27.39 -5.86
N LEU A 96 1.24 -26.20 -5.36
CA LEU A 96 1.39 -25.89 -3.96
C LEU A 96 0.23 -25.01 -3.52
N ILE A 97 -0.43 -25.38 -2.43
CA ILE A 97 -1.57 -24.65 -1.90
C ILE A 97 -1.24 -24.25 -0.46
N GLY A 98 -1.11 -22.96 -0.22
CA GLY A 98 -0.98 -22.39 1.13
C GLY A 98 -2.33 -21.90 1.61
N GLU A 99 -2.77 -22.36 2.78
CA GLU A 99 -3.97 -21.86 3.45
C GLU A 99 -3.57 -21.09 4.71
N TYR A 100 -4.06 -19.86 4.82
CA TYR A 100 -3.70 -18.92 5.87
C TYR A 100 -4.78 -18.81 6.93
N LEU A 101 -4.43 -18.27 8.11
CA LEU A 101 -5.36 -18.07 9.23
C LEU A 101 -6.52 -17.12 8.88
N SER A 102 -6.31 -16.19 7.94
CA SER A 102 -7.37 -15.32 7.38
C SER A 102 -8.48 -16.12 6.67
N GLY A 103 -8.19 -17.37 6.27
CA GLY A 103 -9.05 -18.20 5.41
C GLY A 103 -8.67 -18.12 3.94
N ASP A 104 -7.81 -17.17 3.58
CA ASP A 104 -7.28 -17.01 2.24
C ASP A 104 -6.43 -18.20 1.80
N ARG A 105 -6.42 -18.46 0.49
CA ARG A 105 -5.70 -19.57 -0.12
C ARG A 105 -4.91 -19.10 -1.32
N GLN A 106 -3.65 -19.50 -1.39
CA GLN A 106 -2.75 -19.16 -2.48
C GLN A 106 -2.33 -20.42 -3.22
N TRP A 107 -2.49 -20.38 -4.54
CA TRP A 107 -2.14 -21.46 -5.44
C TRP A 107 -0.88 -21.09 -6.20
N ILE A 108 0.14 -21.93 -6.09
CA ILE A 108 1.42 -21.72 -6.78
C ILE A 108 1.70 -22.94 -7.65
N PRO A 109 1.74 -22.80 -9.00
CA PRO A 109 2.12 -23.89 -9.88
C PRO A 109 3.62 -24.17 -9.73
N LEU A 110 3.99 -25.44 -9.60
CA LEU A 110 5.39 -25.88 -9.45
C LEU A 110 5.91 -26.65 -10.68
N SER A 111 5.31 -26.43 -11.85
CA SER A 111 5.65 -27.17 -13.07
C SER A 111 7.07 -26.87 -13.53
N ASN A 112 7.90 -27.92 -13.70
CA ASN A 112 9.30 -27.82 -14.12
C ASN A 112 10.16 -26.96 -13.18
N CYS A 113 9.81 -26.89 -11.89
CA CYS A 113 10.65 -26.24 -10.89
C CYS A 113 11.70 -27.22 -10.33
N ASP A 114 12.91 -26.72 -10.14
CA ASP A 114 13.97 -27.44 -9.40
C ASP A 114 13.68 -27.48 -7.90
N ARG A 115 14.34 -28.40 -7.19
CA ARG A 115 14.23 -28.55 -5.73
C ARG A 115 14.46 -27.24 -4.96
N GLN A 116 15.47 -26.46 -5.35
CA GLN A 116 15.78 -25.17 -4.70
C GLN A 116 14.68 -24.12 -4.94
N HIS A 117 14.12 -24.07 -6.14
CA HIS A 117 13.02 -23.17 -6.46
C HIS A 117 11.74 -23.56 -5.71
N VAL A 118 11.46 -24.86 -5.55
CA VAL A 118 10.37 -25.34 -4.70
C VAL A 118 10.57 -24.89 -3.25
N ASN A 119 11.78 -25.02 -2.72
CA ASN A 119 12.10 -24.57 -1.37
C ASN A 119 11.89 -23.05 -1.20
N TRP A 120 12.32 -22.26 -2.18
CA TRP A 120 12.09 -20.81 -2.18
C TRP A 120 10.60 -20.45 -2.15
N TRP A 121 9.78 -21.12 -2.95
CA TRP A 121 8.33 -20.90 -2.94
C TRP A 121 7.68 -21.26 -1.60
N ILE A 122 8.11 -22.35 -0.98
CA ILE A 122 7.61 -22.76 0.35
C ILE A 122 8.01 -21.73 1.42
N HIS A 123 9.25 -21.25 1.41
CA HIS A 123 9.68 -20.18 2.32
C HIS A 123 8.95 -18.86 2.06
N SER A 124 8.62 -18.55 0.80
CA SER A 124 7.82 -17.38 0.44
C SER A 124 6.41 -17.46 1.04
N LEU A 125 5.75 -18.63 0.96
CA LEU A 125 4.44 -18.84 1.61
C LEU A 125 4.51 -18.74 3.14
N LEU A 126 5.62 -19.17 3.76
CA LEU A 126 5.80 -19.07 5.20
C LEU A 126 5.93 -17.62 5.69
N THR A 127 6.58 -16.76 4.91
CA THR A 127 6.83 -15.36 5.28
C THR A 127 5.68 -14.43 4.91
N GLN A 128 4.82 -14.85 3.99
CA GLN A 128 3.66 -14.10 3.55
C GLN A 128 2.52 -14.11 4.57
N GLN A 129 1.67 -13.09 4.49
CA GLN A 129 0.46 -12.95 5.31
C GLN A 129 -0.75 -13.67 4.71
N GLY A 130 -0.71 -13.99 3.41
CA GLY A 130 -1.79 -14.64 2.68
C GLY A 130 -2.76 -13.72 1.95
N ASP A 131 -2.54 -12.41 2.03
CA ASP A 131 -3.30 -11.46 1.24
C ASP A 131 -3.01 -11.64 -0.25
N PRO A 132 -4.02 -11.57 -1.13
CA PRO A 132 -3.78 -11.52 -2.57
C PRO A 132 -2.92 -10.30 -2.94
N GLN A 133 -2.21 -10.43 -4.05
CA GLN A 133 -1.26 -9.43 -4.52
C GLN A 133 -1.99 -8.16 -5.01
N TRP A 134 -2.36 -7.28 -4.07
CA TRP A 134 -2.94 -5.98 -4.36
C TRP A 134 -1.86 -4.90 -4.48
N ARG A 135 -2.19 -3.85 -5.21
CA ARG A 135 -1.38 -2.63 -5.24
C ARG A 135 -1.48 -1.94 -3.88
N LEU A 136 -0.34 -1.70 -3.22
CA LEU A 136 -0.32 -0.94 -1.98
C LEU A 136 -0.43 0.57 -2.27
N LEU A 137 -1.44 1.22 -1.71
CA LEU A 137 -1.68 2.67 -1.88
C LEU A 137 -0.64 3.49 -1.10
N LYS A 138 -0.26 3.02 0.08
CA LYS A 138 0.75 3.64 0.94
C LYS A 138 1.64 2.54 1.51
N LYS A 139 2.94 2.83 1.62
CA LYS A 139 3.95 1.93 2.19
C LYS A 139 4.08 2.06 3.72
N MET A 140 3.27 2.91 4.33
CA MET A 140 3.23 3.14 5.77
C MET A 140 1.78 3.13 6.25
N HIS A 141 1.59 2.67 7.48
CA HIS A 141 0.32 2.70 8.19
C HIS A 141 0.59 3.07 9.65
N THR A 142 -0.26 3.92 10.20
CA THR A 142 -0.27 4.29 11.61
C THR A 142 -1.72 4.58 12.01
N ASP A 143 -2.15 4.04 13.15
CA ASP A 143 -3.44 4.37 13.75
C ASP A 143 -3.43 5.76 14.39
N SER A 144 -2.24 6.25 14.77
CA SER A 144 -2.02 7.55 15.41
C SER A 144 -1.13 8.44 14.53
N PRO A 145 -1.70 9.19 13.57
CA PRO A 145 -0.91 9.98 12.62
C PRO A 145 -0.30 11.27 13.19
N SER A 146 -0.84 11.84 14.27
CA SER A 146 -0.28 13.03 14.94
C SER A 146 -0.21 12.83 16.45
N THR A 147 0.86 13.33 17.07
CA THR A 147 1.08 13.28 18.53
C THR A 147 0.65 14.57 19.24
N GLN A 148 0.84 15.74 18.61
CA GLN A 148 0.55 17.05 19.23
C GLN A 148 -0.83 17.62 18.84
N GLY A 149 -1.59 16.88 18.04
CA GLY A 149 -2.85 17.33 17.45
C GLY A 149 -2.75 17.50 15.93
N ILE A 150 -3.86 17.27 15.24
CA ILE A 150 -3.92 17.45 13.79
C ILE A 150 -3.99 18.95 13.49
N TRP A 151 -3.26 19.40 12.48
CA TRP A 151 -3.35 20.79 12.04
C TRP A 151 -4.79 21.14 11.64
N THR A 152 -5.27 22.25 12.17
CA THR A 152 -6.53 22.87 11.77
C THR A 152 -6.26 24.28 11.24
N PRO A 153 -7.13 24.84 10.38
CA PRO A 153 -6.98 26.22 9.91
C PRO A 153 -6.91 27.29 11.02
N PHE A 154 -7.27 26.94 12.26
CA PHE A 154 -7.24 27.83 13.42
C PHE A 154 -6.04 27.60 14.35
N THR A 155 -5.18 26.60 14.08
CA THR A 155 -4.09 26.22 14.99
C THR A 155 -3.10 27.36 15.25
N ASN A 156 -2.76 28.11 14.21
CA ASN A 156 -1.80 29.23 14.29
C ASN A 156 -2.49 30.59 14.18
N LYS A 157 -3.78 30.68 14.51
CA LYS A 157 -4.53 31.95 14.47
C LYS A 157 -4.69 32.49 15.89
N PRO A 158 -4.50 33.81 16.09
CA PRO A 158 -4.82 34.41 17.37
C PRO A 158 -6.32 34.28 17.65
N THR A 159 -6.67 33.95 18.89
CA THR A 159 -8.06 33.75 19.33
C THR A 159 -8.94 34.97 19.07
N ASP A 160 -8.34 36.16 19.10
CA ASP A 160 -8.97 37.44 18.86
C ASP A 160 -9.81 37.47 17.55
N ARG A 161 -9.26 36.92 16.46
CA ARG A 161 -9.98 36.88 15.16
C ARG A 161 -11.22 35.98 15.15
N THR A 162 -11.32 35.04 16.08
CA THR A 162 -12.45 34.11 16.18
C THR A 162 -13.57 34.68 17.06
N LEU A 163 -13.23 35.53 18.03
CA LEU A 163 -14.20 36.15 18.94
C LEU A 163 -14.89 37.37 18.33
N ARG A 164 -14.26 38.03 17.34
CA ARG A 164 -14.78 39.23 16.69
C ARG A 164 -16.01 38.92 15.83
N THR A 165 -17.03 39.78 15.94
CA THR A 165 -18.19 39.78 15.04
C THR A 165 -17.93 40.74 13.89
N TYR A 166 -18.03 40.24 12.66
CA TYR A 166 -17.84 41.06 11.46
C TYR A 166 -19.15 41.73 11.01
N PRO A 167 -19.10 42.94 10.43
CA PRO A 167 -17.91 43.75 10.16
C PRO A 167 -17.34 44.41 11.42
N ASP A 168 -16.02 44.38 11.56
CA ASP A 168 -15.30 44.90 12.73
C ASP A 168 -14.63 46.23 12.37
N ASN A 169 -15.00 47.30 13.08
CA ASN A 169 -14.53 48.66 12.79
C ASN A 169 -13.02 48.79 13.04
N ASP A 170 -12.48 48.13 14.06
CA ASP A 170 -11.06 48.22 14.45
C ASP A 170 -10.11 47.71 13.36
N LEU A 171 -10.53 46.71 12.57
CA LEU A 171 -9.75 46.21 11.42
C LEU A 171 -9.95 47.07 10.16
N THR A 172 -11.00 47.88 10.15
CA THR A 172 -11.34 48.79 9.05
C THR A 172 -10.59 50.11 9.19
N GLU A 173 -10.29 50.51 10.43
CA GLU A 173 -9.44 51.66 10.72
C GLU A 173 -8.01 51.39 10.24
N MET A 174 -7.58 52.14 9.23
CA MET A 174 -6.19 52.16 8.80
C MET A 174 -5.42 53.02 9.81
N GLU A 175 -4.67 52.38 10.72
CA GLU A 175 -3.77 53.11 11.60
C GLU A 175 -2.66 53.77 10.76
N PHE A 176 -2.77 55.08 10.55
CA PHE A 176 -1.67 55.85 10.02
C PHE A 176 -0.60 55.98 11.12
N PRO A 177 0.63 55.50 10.92
CA PRO A 177 1.67 55.69 11.91
C PRO A 177 1.85 57.20 12.13
N GLN A 178 1.82 57.64 13.39
CA GLN A 178 1.93 59.07 13.73
C GLN A 178 3.27 59.66 13.28
N VAL A 179 4.29 58.81 13.13
CA VAL A 179 5.64 59.17 12.73
C VAL A 179 5.92 58.55 11.37
N THR A 180 6.41 59.37 10.45
CA THR A 180 6.80 58.92 9.12
C THR A 180 7.99 57.95 9.24
N ALA A 181 8.10 56.96 8.36
CA ALA A 181 9.23 56.02 8.36
C ALA A 181 10.60 56.73 8.39
N THR A 182 10.71 57.88 7.71
CA THR A 182 11.91 58.72 7.71
C THR A 182 12.24 59.29 9.09
N GLN A 183 11.23 59.71 9.84
CA GLN A 183 11.39 60.26 11.20
C GLN A 183 11.78 59.16 12.18
N GLN A 184 11.20 57.96 12.05
CA GLN A 184 11.62 56.80 12.87
C GLN A 184 13.09 56.43 12.63
N ILE A 185 13.54 56.48 11.38
CA ILE A 185 14.95 56.23 11.03
C ILE A 185 15.86 57.31 11.64
N GLN A 186 15.44 58.57 11.62
CA GLN A 186 16.17 59.67 12.26
C GLN A 186 16.25 59.49 13.78
N GLU A 187 15.15 59.15 14.45
CA GLU A 187 15.15 58.87 15.89
C GLU A 187 16.04 57.68 16.26
N LEU A 188 15.97 56.58 15.50
CA LEU A 188 16.84 55.42 15.71
C LEU A 188 18.33 55.79 15.53
N PHE A 189 18.64 56.62 14.54
CA PHE A 189 19.99 57.12 14.31
C PHE A 189 20.47 58.02 15.45
N GLU A 190 19.62 58.91 15.96
CA GLU A 190 19.94 59.76 17.12
C GLU A 190 20.15 58.93 18.39
N GLN A 191 19.30 57.92 18.65
CA GLN A 191 19.46 56.97 19.75
C GLN A 191 20.78 56.19 19.65
N GLN A 192 21.18 55.80 18.44
CA GLN A 192 22.45 55.11 18.21
C GLN A 192 23.67 56.01 18.44
N LYS A 193 23.55 57.31 18.13
CA LYS A 193 24.60 58.31 18.37
C LYS A 193 24.73 58.71 19.85
N ALA A 194 23.63 58.61 20.60
CA ALA A 194 23.59 58.85 22.04
C ALA A 194 24.11 57.66 22.88
N ARG A 195 24.31 56.50 22.24
CA ARG A 195 24.87 55.29 22.84
C ARG A 195 26.39 55.23 22.66
#